data_AF-A0A7Y7D5U3-F1
#
_entry.id   AF-A0A7Y7D5U3-F1
#
_cell.length_a   1.000
_cell.length_b   1.000
_cell.length_c   1.000
_cell.angle_alpha   90.00
_cell.angle_beta   90.00
_cell.angle_gamma   90.00
#
_symmetry.space_group_name_H-M   'P 1'
#
loop_
_entity.id
_entity.type
_entity.pdbx_description
1 polymer ?
#
loop_
_entity_poly.entity_id
_entity_poly.type
_entity_poly.pdbx_seq_one_letter_code
_entity_poly.pdbx_strand_id
1 'polypeptide(L)'
;MQESNWPANDDWRRGQSRPDQVNLRFFMAAGFTLVYLGILGALCLYQWTALEAALDRLVASGFRRFDPLLMLPAMLLLGVLGLPRLGREYLRWRRLRGLVLRLDPVPAALGGLLGGSLTLPLNLPASVPLTVTLYCMRRVVTHGKNASVRDEVLWQTQAPIRRLRSIKGTRVEFCAELSPQQPATAFDEGKREIWWAVRVEAPESDFDAAFAVPVSAEATKKRSDYRFSEQEKSNSLEAQREPVRSWQSSETPDGVQVDYPAGRSSKAAWILLLMGLIFSGVVAFMGYNIHAELNASHRSYFALMVQGMILFGFGLFGPSFLFAGLYMLRNRLTLRTNARELTTTRTFLGFSRQRVIPVETIDGMAERVVGRLGQGVHSELEYAVDAYLKDGRRIRLGDGIRGQQEAERLLQLLRRTTAVTHRPDPSGYRLQRRPAPGWVSWLPAIFRLIGMLIFGATIAAFVVDFL
;
A
#
# COMPACT_ATOMS: atom_id res chain seq x y z
N MET A 1 25.70 -4.20 -32.10
CA MET A 1 24.54 -4.34 -33.01
C MET A 1 23.31 -3.92 -32.23
N GLN A 2 22.51 -3.02 -32.79
CA GLN A 2 21.39 -2.34 -32.13
C GLN A 2 20.10 -3.11 -32.45
N GLU A 3 19.38 -3.57 -31.43
CA GLU A 3 18.06 -4.21 -31.59
C GLU A 3 17.03 -3.18 -32.11
N SER A 4 16.26 -3.55 -33.13
CA SER A 4 15.42 -2.62 -33.92
C SER A 4 14.19 -2.08 -33.18
N ASN A 5 13.81 -2.65 -32.03
CA ASN A 5 12.59 -2.30 -31.30
C ASN A 5 12.85 -1.73 -29.89
N TRP A 6 14.09 -1.30 -29.60
CA TRP A 6 14.43 -0.73 -28.30
C TRP A 6 14.03 0.75 -28.21
N PRO A 7 13.38 1.23 -27.13
CA PRO A 7 12.93 2.62 -27.09
C PRO A 7 14.08 3.61 -27.24
N ALA A 8 13.81 4.69 -27.97
CA ALA A 8 14.69 5.83 -28.18
C ALA A 8 14.83 6.69 -26.90
N ASN A 9 15.09 6.07 -25.74
CA ASN A 9 15.46 6.82 -24.55
C ASN A 9 16.96 7.16 -24.64
N ASP A 10 17.24 8.44 -24.91
CA ASP A 10 18.60 8.97 -25.02
C ASP A 10 19.43 8.77 -23.75
N ASP A 11 18.81 8.72 -22.57
CA ASP A 11 19.52 8.44 -21.34
C ASP A 11 20.05 6.99 -21.33
N TRP A 12 19.25 6.01 -21.75
CA TRP A 12 19.69 4.62 -21.82
C TRP A 12 20.81 4.40 -22.84
N ARG A 13 20.79 5.12 -23.97
CA ARG A 13 21.89 5.11 -24.95
C ARG A 13 23.22 5.56 -24.33
N ARG A 14 23.18 6.42 -23.31
CA ARG A 14 24.36 6.90 -22.57
C ARG A 14 24.70 6.02 -21.37
N GLY A 15 24.05 4.88 -21.20
CA GLY A 15 24.18 4.01 -20.03
C GLY A 15 23.64 4.65 -18.75
N GLN A 16 22.66 5.55 -18.86
CA GLN A 16 22.14 6.36 -17.77
C GLN A 16 20.63 6.18 -17.63
N SER A 17 20.11 6.40 -16.41
CA SER A 17 18.68 6.55 -16.16
C SER A 17 18.45 7.71 -15.22
N ARG A 18 17.38 8.46 -15.48
CA ARG A 18 16.86 9.51 -14.62
C ARG A 18 15.56 9.05 -13.94
N PRO A 19 15.16 9.68 -12.83
CA PRO A 19 13.94 9.29 -12.13
C PRO A 19 12.70 9.85 -12.83
N ASP A 20 11.77 8.96 -13.17
CA ASP A 20 10.70 9.16 -14.17
C ASP A 20 9.53 10.06 -13.68
N GLN A 21 9.27 10.11 -12.36
CA GLN A 21 8.04 10.69 -11.81
C GLN A 21 8.20 11.97 -10.99
N VAL A 22 9.39 12.56 -10.99
CA VAL A 22 9.73 13.62 -10.04
C VAL A 22 8.97 14.92 -10.34
N ASN A 23 8.68 15.21 -11.60
CA ASN A 23 8.14 16.50 -12.01
C ASN A 23 6.62 16.61 -11.77
N LEU A 24 5.84 15.62 -12.24
CA LEU A 24 4.39 15.77 -12.32
C LEU A 24 3.71 15.85 -10.95
N ARG A 25 4.16 15.05 -9.97
CA ARG A 25 3.57 15.01 -8.62
C ARG A 25 3.75 16.34 -7.89
N PHE A 26 4.95 16.92 -7.96
CA PHE A 26 5.24 18.22 -7.38
C PHE A 26 4.40 19.31 -8.03
N PHE A 27 4.38 19.40 -9.37
CA PHE A 27 3.63 20.45 -10.06
C PHE A 27 2.11 20.33 -9.83
N MET A 28 1.55 19.12 -9.78
CA MET A 28 0.14 18.94 -9.44
C MET A 28 -0.17 19.36 -8.01
N ALA A 29 0.64 18.93 -7.02
CA ALA A 29 0.43 19.32 -5.63
C ALA A 29 0.61 20.84 -5.42
N ALA A 30 1.63 21.44 -6.04
CA ALA A 30 1.89 22.87 -6.01
C ALA A 30 0.75 23.66 -6.65
N GLY A 31 0.35 23.28 -7.87
CA GLY A 31 -0.73 23.90 -8.61
C GLY A 31 -2.04 23.84 -7.84
N PHE A 32 -2.43 22.66 -7.35
CA PHE A 32 -3.65 22.51 -6.56
C PHE A 32 -3.62 23.36 -5.28
N THR A 33 -2.51 23.33 -4.52
CA THR A 33 -2.40 24.09 -3.26
C THR A 33 -2.46 25.60 -3.52
N LEU A 34 -1.74 26.10 -4.52
CA LEU A 34 -1.72 27.53 -4.85
C LEU A 34 -3.07 28.01 -5.37
N VAL A 35 -3.72 27.23 -6.25
CA VAL A 35 -5.07 27.55 -6.77
C VAL A 35 -6.10 27.52 -5.65
N TYR A 36 -6.07 26.49 -4.79
CA TYR A 36 -6.96 26.37 -3.63
C TYR A 36 -6.83 27.55 -2.67
N LEU A 37 -5.59 27.93 -2.32
CA LEU A 37 -5.32 29.09 -1.47
C LEU A 37 -5.72 30.41 -2.14
N GLY A 38 -5.49 30.56 -3.44
CA GLY A 38 -5.87 31.75 -4.20
C GLY A 38 -7.39 31.94 -4.24
N ILE A 39 -8.14 30.88 -4.56
CA ILE A 39 -9.60 30.92 -4.62
C ILE A 39 -10.20 31.20 -3.24
N LEU A 40 -9.78 30.45 -2.20
CA LEU A 40 -10.30 30.65 -0.86
C LEU A 40 -9.91 32.01 -0.27
N GLY A 41 -8.68 32.48 -0.53
CA GLY A 41 -8.24 33.81 -0.12
C GLY A 41 -9.09 34.91 -0.76
N ALA A 42 -9.35 34.81 -2.08
CA ALA A 42 -10.22 35.75 -2.78
C ALA A 42 -11.66 35.70 -2.26
N LEU A 43 -12.20 34.52 -1.97
CA LEU A 43 -13.55 34.37 -1.39
C LEU A 43 -13.64 34.95 0.02
N CYS A 44 -12.64 34.74 0.87
CA CYS A 44 -12.58 35.34 2.20
C CYS A 44 -12.50 36.87 2.13
N LEU A 45 -11.71 37.43 1.19
CA LEU A 45 -11.63 38.88 0.98
C LEU A 45 -12.95 39.44 0.45
N TYR A 46 -13.57 38.75 -0.51
CA TYR A 46 -14.86 39.14 -1.09
C TYR A 46 -16.00 39.12 -0.06
N GLN A 47 -16.00 38.13 0.84
CA GLN A 47 -17.03 37.98 1.88
C GLN A 47 -16.63 38.53 3.24
N TRP A 48 -15.62 39.41 3.31
CA TRP A 48 -15.06 39.88 4.57
C TRP A 48 -16.12 40.45 5.53
N THR A 49 -17.01 41.30 5.04
CA THR A 49 -18.06 41.94 5.84
C THR A 49 -19.06 40.92 6.42
N ALA A 50 -19.41 39.88 5.67
CA ALA A 50 -20.28 38.81 6.15
C ALA A 50 -19.54 37.89 7.14
N LEU A 51 -18.25 37.67 6.92
CA LEU A 51 -17.38 36.88 7.80
C LEU A 51 -17.21 37.52 9.17
N GLU A 52 -16.99 38.84 9.19
CA GLU A 52 -16.88 39.66 10.41
C GLU A 52 -18.16 39.54 11.25
N ALA A 53 -19.33 39.75 10.63
CA ALA A 53 -20.61 39.58 11.31
C ALA A 53 -20.83 38.14 11.84
N ALA A 54 -20.40 37.11 11.10
CA ALA A 54 -20.49 35.72 11.54
C ALA A 54 -19.55 35.43 12.73
N LEU A 55 -18.36 36.01 12.75
CA LEU A 55 -17.41 35.90 13.86
C LEU A 55 -17.96 36.55 15.14
N ASP A 56 -18.53 37.75 15.02
CA ASP A 56 -19.14 38.45 16.16
C ASP A 56 -20.29 37.64 16.75
N ARG A 57 -21.12 37.02 15.90
CA ARG A 57 -22.19 36.10 16.35
C ARG A 57 -21.63 34.86 17.06
N LEU A 58 -20.52 34.30 16.60
CA LEU A 58 -19.89 33.15 17.24
C LEU A 58 -19.39 33.50 18.64
N VAL A 59 -18.71 34.64 18.79
CA VAL A 59 -18.19 35.13 20.07
C VAL A 59 -19.33 35.44 21.02
N ALA A 60 -20.34 36.18 20.57
CA ALA A 60 -21.50 36.54 21.38
C ALA A 60 -22.33 35.31 21.82
N SER A 61 -22.37 34.24 21.01
CA SER A 61 -23.10 33.01 21.35
C SER A 61 -22.29 32.02 22.19
N GLY A 62 -21.05 32.35 22.57
CA GLY A 62 -20.18 31.47 23.33
C GLY A 62 -19.93 30.13 22.63
N PHE A 63 -19.74 30.15 21.31
CA PHE A 63 -19.53 28.97 20.46
C PHE A 63 -20.70 27.97 20.41
N ARG A 64 -21.90 28.33 20.89
CA ARG A 64 -23.07 27.43 20.89
C ARG A 64 -23.74 27.29 19.54
N ARG A 65 -23.56 28.24 18.62
CA ARG A 65 -24.11 28.21 17.26
C ARG A 65 -22.99 28.40 16.25
N PHE A 66 -22.76 27.40 15.42
CA PHE A 66 -21.75 27.44 14.38
C PHE A 66 -22.36 27.99 13.08
N ASP A 67 -21.84 29.13 12.61
CA ASP A 67 -22.26 29.73 11.35
C ASP A 67 -21.47 29.09 10.20
N PRO A 68 -22.09 28.49 9.17
CA PRO A 68 -21.39 27.78 8.09
C PRO A 68 -20.36 28.65 7.35
N LEU A 69 -20.55 29.97 7.34
CA LEU A 69 -19.63 30.91 6.71
C LEU A 69 -18.22 30.86 7.34
N LEU A 70 -18.12 30.48 8.62
CA LEU A 70 -16.85 30.31 9.33
C LEU A 70 -16.05 29.09 8.87
N MET A 71 -16.63 28.22 8.03
CA MET A 71 -15.88 27.14 7.38
C MET A 71 -14.88 27.68 6.37
N LEU A 72 -15.15 28.82 5.71
CA LEU A 72 -14.23 29.42 4.72
C LEU A 72 -12.84 29.74 5.30
N PRO A 73 -12.71 30.50 6.41
CA PRO A 73 -11.40 30.76 7.02
C PRO A 73 -10.78 29.49 7.61
N ALA A 74 -11.57 28.54 8.11
CA ALA A 74 -11.06 27.26 8.59
C ALA A 74 -10.47 26.40 7.45
N MET A 75 -11.12 26.37 6.28
CA MET A 75 -10.65 25.70 5.07
C MET A 75 -9.42 26.38 4.47
N LEU A 76 -9.35 27.72 4.54
CA LEU A 76 -8.16 28.48 4.17
C LEU A 76 -6.97 28.13 5.09
N LEU A 77 -7.20 28.11 6.41
CA LEU A 77 -6.21 27.69 7.40
C LEU A 77 -5.71 26.26 7.13
N LEU A 78 -6.60 25.34 6.81
CA LEU A 78 -6.24 23.96 6.43
C LEU A 78 -5.32 23.92 5.20
N GLY A 79 -5.58 24.78 4.20
CA GLY A 79 -4.71 24.95 3.05
C GLY A 79 -3.33 25.50 3.42
N VAL A 80 -3.27 26.49 4.31
CA VAL A 80 -2.02 27.10 4.79
C VAL A 80 -1.19 26.09 5.56
N LEU A 81 -1.82 25.26 6.40
CA LEU A 81 -1.18 24.14 7.09
C LEU A 81 -0.61 23.08 6.12
N GLY A 82 -1.02 23.09 4.85
CA GLY A 82 -0.46 22.28 3.77
C GLY A 82 0.86 22.80 3.20
N LEU A 83 1.20 24.09 3.36
CA LEU A 83 2.41 24.70 2.78
C LEU A 83 3.73 24.05 3.24
N PRO A 84 3.92 23.65 4.51
CA PRO A 84 5.12 22.94 4.92
C PRO A 84 5.31 21.61 4.17
N ARG A 85 4.22 20.89 3.84
CA ARG A 85 4.29 19.67 3.04
C ARG A 85 4.71 19.97 1.61
N LEU A 86 4.19 21.05 1.03
CA LEU A 86 4.61 21.52 -0.29
C LEU A 86 6.10 21.88 -0.32
N GLY A 87 6.60 22.55 0.72
CA GLY A 87 8.02 22.87 0.87
C GLY A 87 8.91 21.61 0.96
N ARG A 88 8.47 20.58 1.69
CA ARG A 88 9.17 19.28 1.73
C ARG A 88 9.20 18.60 0.37
N GLU A 89 8.09 18.60 -0.36
CA GLU A 89 8.01 18.01 -1.70
C GLU A 89 8.86 18.79 -2.71
N TYR A 90 8.92 20.13 -2.59
CA TYR A 90 9.83 20.95 -3.38
C TYR A 90 11.31 20.62 -3.12
N LEU A 91 11.71 20.48 -1.86
CA LEU A 91 13.07 20.08 -1.50
C LEU A 91 13.39 18.67 -2.01
N ARG A 92 12.41 17.75 -1.94
CA ARG A 92 12.53 16.41 -2.53
C ARG A 92 12.74 16.49 -4.04
N TRP A 93 11.91 17.24 -4.77
CA TRP A 93 12.05 17.48 -6.20
C TRP A 93 13.42 18.06 -6.55
N ARG A 94 13.87 19.09 -5.82
CA ARG A 94 15.17 19.73 -6.02
C ARG A 94 16.34 18.77 -5.80
N ARG A 95 16.24 17.86 -4.82
CA ARG A 95 17.25 16.80 -4.57
C ARG A 95 17.25 15.76 -5.70
N LEU A 96 16.09 15.39 -6.22
CA LEU A 96 15.94 14.31 -7.20
C LEU A 96 16.25 14.72 -8.65
N ARG A 97 16.03 16.00 -9.03
CA ARG A 97 16.14 16.47 -10.43
C ARG A 97 17.54 16.30 -11.08
N GLY A 98 18.59 16.24 -10.27
CA GLY A 98 19.98 16.13 -10.73
C GLY A 98 20.56 14.71 -10.63
N LEU A 99 19.75 13.74 -10.21
CA LEU A 99 20.21 12.36 -10.02
C LEU A 99 20.31 11.64 -11.35
N VAL A 100 21.45 10.99 -11.55
CA VAL A 100 21.72 10.14 -12.70
C VAL A 100 22.22 8.81 -12.18
N LEU A 101 21.44 7.76 -12.44
CA LEU A 101 21.87 6.39 -12.24
C LEU A 101 22.68 5.96 -13.45
N ARG A 102 23.94 5.57 -13.25
CA ARG A 102 24.76 4.94 -14.30
C ARG A 102 24.61 3.43 -14.19
N LEU A 103 24.38 2.77 -15.32
CA LEU A 103 24.09 1.36 -15.41
C LEU A 103 25.18 0.63 -16.19
N ASP A 104 25.51 -0.58 -15.77
CA ASP A 104 26.39 -1.50 -16.50
C ASP A 104 26.01 -2.96 -16.21
N PRO A 105 25.61 -3.75 -17.21
CA PRO A 105 25.48 -3.45 -18.65
C PRO A 105 24.16 -2.76 -19.05
N VAL A 106 24.13 -2.17 -20.25
CA VAL A 106 22.92 -1.59 -20.87
C VAL A 106 22.77 -2.04 -22.33
N PRO A 107 21.69 -2.73 -22.71
CA PRO A 107 20.68 -3.35 -21.84
C PRO A 107 21.26 -4.48 -20.99
N ALA A 108 20.64 -4.77 -19.85
CA ALA A 108 21.02 -5.91 -19.02
C ALA A 108 20.38 -7.21 -19.51
N ALA A 109 21.11 -8.32 -19.41
CA ALA A 109 20.66 -9.64 -19.85
C ALA A 109 19.90 -10.39 -18.76
N LEU A 110 18.77 -11.03 -19.12
CA LEU A 110 18.09 -11.97 -18.21
C LEU A 110 19.02 -13.11 -17.78
N GLY A 111 18.99 -13.47 -16.49
CA GLY A 111 19.93 -14.44 -15.91
C GLY A 111 21.36 -13.92 -15.73
N GLY A 112 21.62 -12.64 -16.01
CA GLY A 112 22.92 -11.99 -15.83
C GLY A 112 22.98 -11.07 -14.60
N LEU A 113 24.06 -10.29 -14.52
CA LEU A 113 24.28 -9.28 -13.49
C LEU A 113 23.90 -7.89 -14.01
N LEU A 114 23.11 -7.16 -13.21
CA LEU A 114 22.84 -5.75 -13.39
C LEU A 114 23.59 -4.97 -12.31
N GLY A 115 24.59 -4.19 -12.71
CA GLY A 115 25.28 -3.26 -11.84
C GLY A 115 24.94 -1.81 -12.14
N GLY A 116 25.17 -0.96 -11.15
CA GLY A 116 25.02 0.47 -11.33
C GLY A 116 25.66 1.29 -10.24
N SER A 117 25.83 2.58 -10.53
CA SER A 117 26.30 3.56 -9.56
C SER A 117 25.42 4.82 -9.56
N LEU A 118 25.10 5.29 -8.37
CA LEU A 118 24.32 6.50 -8.13
C LEU A 118 25.06 7.37 -7.12
N THR A 119 25.18 8.67 -7.40
CA THR A 119 25.71 9.62 -6.42
C THR A 119 24.58 10.42 -5.81
N LEU A 120 24.34 10.20 -4.52
CA LEU A 120 23.34 10.89 -3.73
C LEU A 120 23.89 12.24 -3.28
N PRO A 121 23.13 13.36 -3.38
CA PRO A 121 23.52 14.68 -2.89
C PRO A 121 23.36 14.78 -1.36
N LEU A 122 23.66 13.69 -0.64
CA LEU A 122 23.51 13.54 0.80
C LEU A 122 24.77 12.88 1.34
N ASN A 123 25.31 13.41 2.44
CA ASN A 123 26.41 12.80 3.18
C ASN A 123 25.81 11.79 4.16
N LEU A 124 25.55 10.58 3.69
CA LEU A 124 24.99 9.52 4.52
C LEU A 124 26.11 8.84 5.33
N PRO A 125 26.06 8.86 6.68
CA PRO A 125 26.98 8.08 7.49
C PRO A 125 26.70 6.58 7.33
N ALA A 126 27.68 5.74 7.69
CA ALA A 126 27.57 4.30 7.54
C ALA A 126 26.38 3.70 8.32
N SER A 127 25.97 4.35 9.40
CA SER A 127 24.87 3.95 10.28
C SER A 127 23.48 4.10 9.65
N VAL A 128 23.29 4.98 8.67
CA VAL A 128 21.96 5.19 8.07
C VAL A 128 21.62 3.99 7.17
N PRO A 129 20.49 3.30 7.35
CA PRO A 129 20.08 2.22 6.45
C PRO A 129 19.79 2.79 5.06
N LEU A 130 20.33 2.12 4.04
CA LEU A 130 20.18 2.45 2.63
C LEU A 130 19.94 1.14 1.92
N THR A 131 18.85 1.06 1.17
CA THR A 131 18.40 -0.16 0.51
C THR A 131 18.29 0.10 -0.99
N VAL A 132 18.75 -0.86 -1.79
CA VAL A 132 18.56 -0.83 -3.25
C VAL A 132 17.74 -2.05 -3.64
N THR A 133 16.60 -1.84 -4.26
CA THR A 133 15.68 -2.91 -4.65
C THR A 133 15.38 -2.82 -6.13
N LEU A 134 15.54 -3.94 -6.83
CA LEU A 134 15.18 -4.09 -8.23
C LEU A 134 13.76 -4.66 -8.34
N TYR A 135 12.96 -4.10 -9.23
CA TYR A 135 11.57 -4.50 -9.49
C TYR A 135 11.39 -4.85 -10.97
N CYS A 136 10.64 -5.92 -11.23
CA CYS A 136 10.02 -6.23 -12.50
C CYS A 136 8.51 -6.02 -12.37
N MET A 137 7.94 -5.20 -13.25
CA MET A 137 6.54 -4.80 -13.18
C MET A 137 5.86 -4.96 -14.52
N ARG A 138 4.57 -5.30 -14.46
CA ARG A 138 3.64 -5.29 -15.58
C ARG A 138 2.69 -4.11 -15.41
N ARG A 139 2.71 -3.18 -16.36
CA ARG A 139 1.72 -2.12 -16.49
C ARG A 139 0.60 -2.58 -17.39
N VAL A 140 -0.62 -2.58 -16.87
CA VAL A 140 -1.84 -2.84 -17.64
C VAL A 140 -2.54 -1.51 -17.87
N VAL A 141 -2.64 -1.10 -19.14
CA VAL A 141 -3.34 0.12 -19.52
C VAL A 141 -4.70 -0.28 -20.09
N THR A 142 -5.77 0.14 -19.43
CA THR A 142 -7.13 0.04 -19.94
C THR A 142 -7.46 1.34 -20.64
N HIS A 143 -7.87 1.28 -21.92
CA HIS A 143 -8.31 2.44 -22.69
C HIS A 143 -9.85 2.54 -22.71
N GLY A 144 -10.41 3.75 -22.63
CA GLY A 144 -11.86 4.01 -22.68
C GLY A 144 -12.29 5.19 -21.78
N LYS A 145 -13.60 5.36 -21.56
CA LYS A 145 -14.15 6.40 -20.66
C LYS A 145 -13.63 6.30 -19.22
N ASN A 146 -13.21 5.09 -18.81
CA ASN A 146 -12.58 4.81 -17.53
C ASN A 146 -11.13 4.33 -17.76
N ALA A 147 -10.34 5.14 -18.45
CA ALA A 147 -8.93 4.82 -18.67
C ALA A 147 -8.23 4.62 -17.31
N SER A 148 -7.55 3.50 -17.14
CA SER A 148 -6.89 3.15 -15.89
C SER A 148 -5.52 2.54 -16.16
N VAL A 149 -4.49 3.04 -15.49
CA VAL A 149 -3.15 2.45 -15.50
C VAL A 149 -2.95 1.66 -14.23
N ARG A 150 -2.71 0.36 -14.35
CA ARG A 150 -2.49 -0.54 -13.22
C ARG A 150 -1.11 -1.18 -13.31
N ASP A 151 -0.24 -0.81 -12.39
CA ASP A 151 1.09 -1.42 -12.26
C ASP A 151 1.03 -2.62 -11.30
N GLU A 152 1.55 -3.76 -11.75
CA GLU A 152 1.65 -5.02 -11.02
C GLU A 152 3.11 -5.45 -10.90
N VAL A 153 3.61 -5.51 -9.68
CA VAL A 153 4.95 -6.08 -9.41
C VAL A 153 4.88 -7.59 -9.63
N LEU A 154 5.68 -8.08 -10.57
CA LEU A 154 5.83 -9.51 -10.88
C LEU A 154 6.95 -10.14 -10.06
N TRP A 155 8.01 -9.36 -9.80
CA TRP A 155 9.19 -9.84 -9.09
C TRP A 155 9.95 -8.66 -8.48
N GLN A 156 10.62 -8.91 -7.36
CA GLN A 156 11.50 -7.93 -6.72
C GLN A 156 12.68 -8.63 -6.04
N THR A 157 13.86 -7.99 -6.02
CA THR A 157 15.00 -8.46 -5.23
C THR A 157 15.79 -7.30 -4.65
N GLN A 158 16.37 -7.50 -3.47
CA GLN A 158 17.31 -6.55 -2.87
C GLN A 158 18.71 -6.77 -3.43
N ALA A 159 19.36 -5.68 -3.82
CA ALA A 159 20.72 -5.69 -4.32
C ALA A 159 21.73 -5.47 -3.18
N PRO A 160 22.84 -6.22 -3.14
CA PRO A 160 23.97 -5.86 -2.30
C PRO A 160 24.51 -4.48 -2.72
N ILE A 161 24.95 -3.69 -1.75
CA ILE A 161 25.42 -2.32 -1.97
C ILE A 161 26.80 -2.08 -1.38
N ARG A 162 27.59 -1.24 -2.06
CA ARG A 162 28.84 -0.67 -1.56
C ARG A 162 28.67 0.84 -1.49
N ARG A 163 28.96 1.41 -0.31
CA ARG A 163 28.89 2.86 -0.08
C ARG A 163 30.29 3.45 -0.13
N LEU A 164 30.45 4.49 -0.92
CA LEU A 164 31.70 5.22 -1.12
C LEU A 164 31.46 6.70 -0.83
N ARG A 165 32.42 7.36 -0.17
CA ARG A 165 32.39 8.82 -0.04
C ARG A 165 32.71 9.45 -1.39
N SER A 166 32.01 10.52 -1.74
CA SER A 166 32.21 11.31 -2.95
C SER A 166 32.23 12.80 -2.62
N ILE A 167 32.89 13.60 -3.44
CA ILE A 167 32.91 15.07 -3.31
C ILE A 167 31.49 15.65 -3.40
N LYS A 168 30.60 14.99 -4.15
CA LYS A 168 29.20 15.39 -4.36
C LYS A 168 28.21 14.74 -3.38
N GLY A 169 28.69 13.98 -2.38
CA GLY A 169 27.88 13.29 -1.39
C GLY A 169 28.25 11.81 -1.23
N THR A 170 27.28 10.91 -1.11
CA THR A 170 27.53 9.46 -1.00
C THR A 170 27.31 8.77 -2.35
N ARG A 171 28.34 8.09 -2.85
CA ARG A 171 28.23 7.21 -4.02
C ARG A 171 27.83 5.80 -3.58
N VAL A 172 26.79 5.29 -4.21
CA VAL A 172 26.22 3.97 -3.95
C VAL A 172 26.45 3.14 -5.20
N GLU A 173 27.10 2.01 -5.04
CA GLU A 173 27.27 1.01 -6.09
C GLU A 173 26.48 -0.23 -5.71
N PHE A 174 25.86 -0.89 -6.68
CA PHE A 174 25.11 -2.13 -6.47
C PHE A 174 25.34 -3.10 -7.61
N CYS A 175 25.10 -4.39 -7.34
CA CYS A 175 25.13 -5.43 -8.36
C CYS A 175 24.13 -6.53 -8.00
N ALA A 176 23.06 -6.65 -8.78
CA ALA A 176 21.98 -7.63 -8.56
C ALA A 176 21.96 -8.69 -9.66
N GLU A 177 21.60 -9.91 -9.28
CA GLU A 177 21.34 -11.00 -10.23
C GLU A 177 19.90 -10.94 -10.75
N LEU A 178 19.75 -10.96 -12.06
CA LEU A 178 18.46 -10.97 -12.75
C LEU A 178 17.93 -12.40 -12.83
N SER A 179 16.69 -12.64 -12.42
CA SER A 179 16.08 -13.97 -12.56
C SER A 179 15.80 -14.29 -14.04
N PRO A 180 16.23 -15.46 -14.56
CA PRO A 180 15.99 -15.86 -15.94
C PRO A 180 14.52 -16.25 -16.21
N GLN A 181 13.72 -16.44 -15.16
CA GLN A 181 12.31 -16.81 -15.26
C GLN A 181 11.39 -15.60 -15.47
N GLN A 182 11.92 -14.39 -15.35
CA GLN A 182 11.16 -13.15 -15.47
C GLN A 182 11.17 -12.65 -16.92
N PRO A 183 10.10 -11.98 -17.37
CA PRO A 183 10.04 -11.51 -18.73
C PRO A 183 10.96 -10.30 -18.97
N ALA A 184 11.44 -10.17 -20.21
CA ALA A 184 12.21 -9.01 -20.65
C ALA A 184 11.34 -7.75 -20.69
N THR A 185 11.98 -6.59 -20.79
CA THR A 185 11.28 -5.32 -20.99
C THR A 185 10.55 -5.40 -22.33
N ALA A 186 9.24 -5.13 -22.30
CA ALA A 186 8.40 -5.22 -23.48
C ALA A 186 7.46 -4.01 -23.50
N PHE A 187 7.54 -3.26 -24.59
CA PHE A 187 6.70 -2.10 -24.85
C PHE A 187 5.67 -2.49 -25.90
N ASP A 188 4.78 -3.43 -25.56
CA ASP A 188 3.71 -3.81 -26.48
C ASP A 188 2.75 -2.62 -26.65
N GLU A 189 2.59 -2.16 -27.90
CA GLU A 189 1.58 -1.17 -28.26
C GLU A 189 0.18 -1.74 -28.00
N GLY A 190 -0.37 -1.43 -26.82
CA GLY A 190 -1.82 -1.34 -26.68
C GLY A 190 -2.43 -1.75 -25.35
N LYS A 191 -1.83 -2.62 -24.52
CA LYS A 191 -2.52 -3.09 -23.27
C LYS A 191 -1.64 -3.52 -22.11
N ARG A 192 -0.45 -4.10 -22.36
CA ARG A 192 0.39 -4.71 -21.32
C ARG A 192 1.86 -4.41 -21.60
N GLU A 193 2.44 -3.55 -20.79
CA GLU A 193 3.85 -3.19 -20.85
C GLU A 193 4.59 -3.87 -19.69
N ILE A 194 5.79 -4.37 -19.93
CA ILE A 194 6.68 -4.89 -18.90
C ILE A 194 7.85 -3.94 -18.76
N TRP A 195 8.07 -3.45 -17.54
CA TRP A 195 9.13 -2.50 -17.24
C TRP A 195 9.88 -2.88 -15.97
N TRP A 196 11.17 -2.58 -15.97
CA TRP A 196 12.06 -2.83 -14.85
C TRP A 196 12.47 -1.52 -14.20
N ALA A 197 12.63 -1.51 -12.87
CA ALA A 197 13.06 -0.32 -12.15
C ALA A 197 13.95 -0.65 -10.95
N VAL A 198 14.96 0.19 -10.74
CA VAL A 198 15.78 0.19 -9.52
C VAL A 198 15.27 1.29 -8.60
N ARG A 199 14.88 0.92 -7.38
CA ARG A 199 14.53 1.85 -6.30
C ARG A 199 15.69 1.96 -5.33
N VAL A 200 16.04 3.18 -4.96
CA VAL A 200 17.04 3.49 -3.94
C VAL A 200 16.34 4.23 -2.82
N GLU A 201 16.35 3.66 -1.62
CA GLU A 201 15.64 4.17 -0.45
C GLU A 201 16.59 4.34 0.74
N ALA A 202 16.57 5.50 1.37
CA ALA A 202 17.20 5.77 2.67
C ALA A 202 16.16 6.38 3.62
N PRO A 203 15.45 5.54 4.41
CA PRO A 203 14.27 5.93 5.18
C PRO A 203 14.51 7.10 6.13
N GLU A 204 15.63 7.10 6.85
CA GLU A 204 15.96 8.14 7.84
C GLU A 204 16.22 9.52 7.20
N SER A 205 16.60 9.53 5.93
CA SER A 205 16.91 10.76 5.18
C SER A 205 15.76 11.25 4.29
N ASP A 206 14.61 10.56 4.34
CA ASP A 206 13.44 10.77 3.48
C ASP A 206 13.83 10.79 1.99
N PHE A 207 14.74 9.87 1.62
CA PHE A 207 15.20 9.71 0.25
C PHE A 207 14.60 8.45 -0.34
N ASP A 208 13.86 8.60 -1.43
CA ASP A 208 13.26 7.50 -2.17
C ASP A 208 13.12 7.91 -3.65
N ALA A 209 13.86 7.21 -4.51
CA ALA A 209 13.96 7.44 -5.94
C ALA A 209 13.88 6.12 -6.71
N ALA A 210 13.15 6.13 -7.83
CA ALA A 210 13.01 5.00 -8.75
C ALA A 210 13.53 5.37 -10.13
N PHE A 211 14.31 4.47 -10.73
CA PHE A 211 14.96 4.64 -12.04
C PHE A 211 14.57 3.49 -12.95
N ALA A 212 14.09 3.78 -14.17
CA ALA A 212 13.73 2.76 -15.13
C ALA A 212 14.98 2.11 -15.75
N VAL A 213 15.04 0.79 -15.78
CA VAL A 213 16.21 0.05 -16.24
C VAL A 213 15.88 -0.79 -17.47
N PRO A 214 16.72 -0.76 -18.52
CA PRO A 214 16.56 -1.59 -19.70
C PRO A 214 17.03 -3.03 -19.47
N VAL A 215 16.14 -4.00 -19.63
CA VAL A 215 16.44 -5.45 -19.57
C VAL A 215 15.99 -6.15 -20.84
N SER A 216 16.91 -6.76 -21.59
CA SER A 216 16.64 -7.51 -22.84
C SER A 216 16.93 -9.00 -22.65
N ALA A 217 16.16 -9.85 -23.32
CA ALA A 217 16.44 -11.29 -23.40
C ALA A 217 17.63 -11.59 -24.33
N GLU A 218 17.89 -10.72 -25.31
CA GLU A 218 18.89 -10.89 -26.37
C GLU A 218 20.24 -10.24 -26.01
N ALA A 219 20.32 -9.55 -24.88
CA ALA A 219 21.53 -8.86 -24.44
C ALA A 219 22.71 -9.83 -24.25
N THR A 220 23.83 -9.50 -24.89
CA THR A 220 25.03 -10.35 -24.94
C THR A 220 25.90 -10.25 -23.66
N LYS A 221 25.94 -9.07 -23.01
CA LYS A 221 26.76 -8.84 -21.81
C LYS A 221 25.99 -9.31 -20.56
N LYS A 222 26.37 -10.49 -20.05
CA LYS A 222 25.80 -11.08 -18.81
C LYS A 222 26.53 -10.70 -17.52
N ARG A 223 27.70 -10.06 -17.62
CA ARG A 223 28.54 -9.69 -16.48
C ARG A 223 28.55 -8.17 -16.30
N SER A 224 28.54 -7.72 -15.07
CA SER A 224 28.75 -6.32 -14.69
C SER A 224 30.20 -6.10 -14.26
N ASP A 225 30.73 -4.91 -14.51
CA ASP A 225 32.07 -4.52 -14.05
C ASP A 225 32.09 -4.29 -12.52
N TYR A 226 30.93 -4.08 -11.92
CA TYR A 226 30.76 -4.01 -10.46
C TYR A 226 30.78 -5.40 -9.85
N ARG A 227 31.88 -5.73 -9.15
CA ARG A 227 32.04 -7.02 -8.45
C ARG A 227 31.99 -6.83 -6.94
N PHE A 228 31.27 -7.74 -6.30
CA PHE A 228 31.10 -7.83 -4.86
C PHE A 228 31.63 -9.19 -4.39
N SER A 229 32.43 -9.21 -3.33
CA SER A 229 32.79 -10.47 -2.68
C SER A 229 31.56 -11.07 -1.98
N GLU A 230 31.52 -12.38 -1.80
CA GLU A 230 30.41 -13.05 -1.09
C GLU A 230 30.22 -12.49 0.33
N GLN A 231 31.31 -12.11 0.99
CA GLN A 231 31.28 -11.49 2.31
C GLN A 231 30.69 -10.07 2.27
N GLU A 232 31.01 -9.27 1.25
CA GLU A 232 30.38 -7.96 1.04
C GLU A 232 28.89 -8.09 0.72
N LYS A 233 28.50 -9.10 -0.07
CA LYS A 233 27.09 -9.39 -0.36
C LYS A 233 26.34 -9.73 0.94
N SER A 234 26.86 -10.67 1.73
CA SER A 234 26.23 -11.08 2.98
C SER A 234 26.14 -9.92 3.98
N ASN A 235 27.24 -9.20 4.21
CA ASN A 235 27.29 -8.08 5.16
C ASN A 235 26.39 -6.92 4.72
N SER A 236 26.34 -6.60 3.43
CA SER A 236 25.49 -5.52 2.93
C SER A 236 24.01 -5.88 2.97
N LEU A 237 23.65 -7.14 2.70
CA LEU A 237 22.29 -7.62 2.88
C LEU A 237 21.90 -7.67 4.36
N GLU A 238 22.84 -7.97 5.26
CA GLU A 238 22.60 -7.97 6.70
C GLU A 238 22.49 -6.55 7.28
N ALA A 239 23.31 -5.60 6.84
CA ALA A 239 23.19 -4.20 7.20
C ALA A 239 21.92 -3.53 6.62
N GLN A 240 21.37 -4.08 5.53
CA GLN A 240 20.08 -3.70 4.97
C GLN A 240 18.88 -4.38 5.64
N ARG A 241 19.11 -5.42 6.48
CA ARG A 241 18.06 -6.26 7.09
C ARG A 241 17.37 -5.64 8.31
N GLU A 242 17.59 -4.37 8.63
CA GLU A 242 16.72 -3.67 9.56
C GLU A 242 15.50 -3.12 8.81
N PRO A 243 14.41 -3.91 8.81
CA PRO A 243 13.40 -3.65 9.82
C PRO A 243 12.88 -4.92 10.51
N VAL A 244 12.24 -4.71 11.67
CA VAL A 244 11.44 -5.66 12.46
C VAL A 244 10.91 -6.81 11.59
N ARG A 245 11.46 -8.02 11.76
CA ARG A 245 10.95 -9.22 11.07
C ARG A 245 9.44 -9.29 11.26
N SER A 246 8.72 -9.54 10.17
CA SER A 246 7.26 -9.71 10.21
C SER A 246 6.82 -10.93 11.04
N TRP A 247 7.77 -11.81 11.39
CA TRP A 247 7.61 -12.98 12.23
C TRP A 247 8.91 -13.30 13.01
N GLN A 248 8.77 -13.95 14.16
CA GLN A 248 9.88 -14.45 14.98
C GLN A 248 9.79 -15.96 15.09
N SER A 249 10.90 -16.68 14.97
CA SER A 249 10.95 -18.13 15.18
C SER A 249 11.69 -18.46 16.47
N SER A 250 11.10 -19.32 17.29
CA SER A 250 11.74 -19.94 18.45
C SER A 250 11.76 -21.45 18.25
N GLU A 251 12.93 -22.06 18.36
CA GLU A 251 13.08 -23.52 18.41
C GLU A 251 12.49 -24.03 19.73
N THR A 252 11.59 -25.00 19.62
CA THR A 252 10.92 -25.67 20.75
C THR A 252 11.38 -27.13 20.74
N PRO A 253 11.45 -27.85 21.87
CA PRO A 253 11.91 -29.24 21.90
C PRO A 253 11.19 -30.19 20.91
N ASP A 254 9.93 -29.89 20.59
CA ASP A 254 9.08 -30.69 19.68
C ASP A 254 8.97 -30.12 18.25
N GLY A 255 9.70 -29.05 17.92
CA GLY A 255 9.69 -28.45 16.57
C GLY A 255 9.91 -26.94 16.54
N VAL A 256 9.31 -26.23 15.57
CA VAL A 256 9.52 -24.78 15.41
C VAL A 256 8.22 -24.01 15.66
N GLN A 257 8.30 -22.99 16.53
CA GLN A 257 7.22 -22.05 16.76
C GLN A 257 7.52 -20.73 16.02
N VAL A 258 6.61 -20.31 15.15
CA VAL A 258 6.66 -19.03 14.43
C VAL A 258 5.56 -18.12 14.99
N ASP A 259 5.97 -16.99 15.55
CA ASP A 259 5.08 -15.99 16.12
C ASP A 259 4.99 -14.77 15.21
N TYR A 260 3.75 -14.36 14.90
CA TYR A 260 3.47 -13.16 14.13
C TYR A 260 2.88 -12.10 15.07
N PRO A 261 3.60 -11.00 15.31
CA PRO A 261 3.19 -9.98 16.27
C PRO A 261 1.88 -9.30 15.86
N ALA A 262 1.17 -8.78 16.86
CA ALA A 262 0.01 -7.94 16.66
C ALA A 262 0.42 -6.63 15.97
N GLY A 263 -0.44 -6.06 15.11
CA GLY A 263 -0.16 -4.79 14.43
C GLY A 263 0.73 -4.86 13.19
N ARG A 264 0.96 -6.05 12.61
CA ARG A 264 1.77 -6.26 11.40
C ARG A 264 1.37 -5.36 10.20
N SER A 265 0.09 -5.03 10.09
CA SER A 265 -0.51 -4.13 9.09
C SER A 265 -1.00 -2.82 9.72
N SER A 266 -0.21 -2.26 10.65
CA SER A 266 -0.54 -1.04 11.42
C SER A 266 -1.04 0.12 10.57
N LYS A 267 -0.41 0.40 9.42
CA LYS A 267 -0.83 1.47 8.50
C LYS A 267 -2.28 1.30 8.02
N ALA A 268 -2.62 0.13 7.50
CA ALA A 268 -3.97 -0.17 7.02
C ALA A 268 -5.00 -0.13 8.16
N ALA A 269 -4.62 -0.64 9.32
CA ALA A 269 -5.47 -0.65 10.50
C ALA A 269 -5.77 0.78 11.01
N TRP A 270 -4.78 1.67 11.01
CA TRP A 270 -4.97 3.08 11.37
C TRP A 270 -5.85 3.83 10.36
N ILE A 271 -5.71 3.57 9.06
CA ILE A 271 -6.59 4.15 8.04
C ILE A 271 -8.04 3.72 8.28
N LEU A 272 -8.29 2.44 8.55
CA LEU A 272 -9.63 1.93 8.86
C LEU A 272 -10.18 2.54 10.15
N LEU A 273 -9.36 2.69 11.19
CA LEU A 273 -9.77 3.37 12.41
C LEU A 273 -10.14 4.84 12.17
N LEU A 274 -9.33 5.57 11.40
CA LEU A 274 -9.59 6.98 11.09
C LEU A 274 -10.88 7.15 10.29
N MET A 275 -11.08 6.34 9.23
CA MET A 275 -12.32 6.34 8.46
C MET A 275 -13.53 5.96 9.31
N GLY A 276 -13.39 4.93 10.15
CA GLY A 276 -14.41 4.52 11.08
C GLY A 276 -14.80 5.63 12.06
N LEU A 277 -13.82 6.36 12.60
CA LEU A 277 -14.03 7.49 13.49
C LEU A 277 -14.78 8.65 12.80
N ILE A 278 -14.35 9.02 11.58
CA ILE A 278 -15.02 10.06 10.79
C ILE A 278 -16.48 9.68 10.51
N PHE A 279 -16.72 8.42 10.11
CA PHE A 279 -18.07 7.93 9.81
C PHE A 279 -18.94 7.88 11.05
N SER A 280 -18.41 7.43 12.20
CA SER A 280 -19.10 7.51 13.48
C SER A 280 -19.41 8.95 13.91
N GLY A 281 -18.52 9.90 13.60
CA GLY A 281 -18.77 11.33 13.80
C GLY A 281 -19.94 11.85 12.96
N VAL A 282 -20.00 11.48 11.68
CA VAL A 282 -21.15 11.79 10.80
C VAL A 282 -22.45 11.21 11.36
N VAL A 283 -22.42 9.96 11.86
CA VAL A 283 -23.59 9.31 12.46
C VAL A 283 -24.04 10.04 13.73
N ALA A 284 -23.12 10.43 14.61
CA ALA A 284 -23.47 11.20 15.81
C ALA A 284 -24.07 12.57 15.47
N PHE A 285 -23.48 13.28 14.49
CA PHE A 285 -23.99 14.55 14.01
C PHE A 285 -25.38 14.41 13.37
N MET A 286 -25.58 13.42 12.51
CA MET A 286 -26.88 13.15 11.88
C MET A 286 -27.92 12.72 12.91
N GLY A 287 -27.54 11.91 13.91
CA GLY A 287 -28.43 11.55 15.01
C GLY A 287 -28.87 12.75 15.83
N TYR A 288 -27.96 13.71 16.09
CA TYR A 288 -28.32 14.97 16.74
C TYR A 288 -29.29 15.81 15.89
N ASN A 289 -29.05 15.95 14.58
CA ASN A 289 -29.96 16.68 13.69
C ASN A 289 -31.34 16.02 13.60
N ILE A 290 -31.41 14.69 13.49
CA ILE A 290 -32.67 13.96 13.51
C ILE A 290 -33.42 14.22 14.82
N HIS A 291 -32.73 14.17 15.96
CA HIS A 291 -33.35 14.46 17.25
C HIS A 291 -33.87 15.91 17.34
N ALA A 292 -33.11 16.88 16.83
CA ALA A 292 -33.52 18.28 16.78
C ALA A 292 -34.73 18.49 15.86
N GLU A 293 -34.72 17.88 14.67
CA GLU A 293 -35.79 17.95 13.67
C GLU A 293 -37.08 17.28 14.17
N LEU A 294 -36.99 16.13 14.84
CA LEU A 294 -38.13 15.47 15.48
C LEU A 294 -38.77 16.33 16.59
N ASN A 295 -37.99 17.20 17.23
CA ASN A 295 -38.46 18.10 18.28
C ASN A 295 -38.85 19.50 17.75
N ALA A 296 -38.65 19.78 16.46
CA ALA A 296 -39.02 21.05 15.85
C ALA A 296 -40.53 21.16 15.65
N SER A 297 -41.03 22.40 15.67
CA SER A 297 -42.45 22.75 15.46
C SER A 297 -42.93 22.43 14.04
N HIS A 298 -42.02 22.54 13.07
CA HIS A 298 -42.23 22.17 11.67
C HIS A 298 -41.22 21.07 11.34
N ARG A 299 -41.72 19.85 11.11
CA ARG A 299 -40.89 18.69 10.78
C ARG A 299 -40.89 18.50 9.27
N SER A 300 -39.71 18.45 8.66
CA SER A 300 -39.59 17.97 7.29
C SER A 300 -39.42 16.46 7.27
N TYR A 301 -40.41 15.74 6.75
CA TYR A 301 -40.34 14.29 6.58
C TYR A 301 -39.28 13.89 5.56
N PHE A 302 -39.07 14.70 4.53
CA PHE A 302 -38.03 14.51 3.53
C PHE A 302 -36.63 14.63 4.14
N ALA A 303 -36.37 15.67 4.94
CA ALA A 303 -35.10 15.85 5.63
C ALA A 303 -34.81 14.68 6.58
N LEU A 304 -35.81 14.26 7.37
CA LEU A 304 -35.71 13.10 8.26
C LEU A 304 -35.39 11.81 7.49
N MET A 305 -36.00 11.60 6.32
CA MET A 305 -35.73 10.47 5.42
C MET A 305 -34.26 10.47 4.98
N VAL A 306 -33.80 11.57 4.39
CA VAL A 306 -32.44 11.69 3.85
C VAL A 306 -31.40 11.52 4.96
N GLN A 307 -31.61 12.17 6.11
CA GLN A 307 -30.74 12.03 7.28
C GLN A 307 -30.75 10.59 7.81
N GLY A 308 -31.92 9.92 7.87
CA GLY A 308 -32.04 8.52 8.26
C GLY A 308 -31.30 7.56 7.33
N MET A 309 -31.30 7.82 6.02
CA MET A 309 -30.56 7.02 5.04
C MET A 309 -29.05 7.18 5.20
N ILE A 310 -28.57 8.41 5.43
CA ILE A 310 -27.16 8.70 5.76
C ILE A 310 -26.78 7.99 7.07
N LEU A 311 -27.62 8.09 8.11
CA LEU A 311 -27.41 7.44 9.39
C LEU A 311 -27.30 5.92 9.23
N PHE A 312 -28.17 5.29 8.42
CA PHE A 312 -28.13 3.85 8.18
C PHE A 312 -26.85 3.43 7.43
N GLY A 313 -26.51 4.13 6.34
CA GLY A 313 -25.32 3.83 5.56
C GLY A 313 -24.04 3.97 6.40
N PHE A 314 -23.79 5.16 6.93
CA PHE A 314 -22.58 5.44 7.72
C PHE A 314 -22.60 4.73 9.08
N GLY A 315 -23.78 4.48 9.66
CA GLY A 315 -23.97 3.77 10.93
C GLY A 315 -23.61 2.29 10.86
N LEU A 316 -23.75 1.67 9.70
CA LEU A 316 -23.28 0.30 9.49
C LEU A 316 -21.76 0.26 9.23
N PHE A 317 -21.26 1.12 8.34
CA PHE A 317 -19.86 1.07 7.90
C PHE A 317 -18.88 1.64 8.93
N GLY A 318 -19.23 2.69 9.66
CA GLY A 318 -18.35 3.34 10.64
C GLY A 318 -17.88 2.38 11.75
N PRO A 319 -18.79 1.78 12.54
CA PRO A 319 -18.46 0.78 13.54
C PRO A 319 -17.75 -0.45 12.95
N SER A 320 -18.14 -0.88 11.74
CA SER A 320 -17.51 -2.01 11.06
C SER A 320 -16.02 -1.73 10.74
N PHE A 321 -15.70 -0.52 10.26
CA PHE A 321 -14.32 -0.12 10.01
C PHE A 321 -13.52 0.08 11.30
N LEU A 322 -14.12 0.65 12.34
CA LEU A 322 -13.51 0.72 13.67
C LEU A 322 -13.15 -0.67 14.19
N PHE A 323 -14.10 -1.60 14.13
CA PHE A 323 -13.90 -2.97 14.58
C PHE A 323 -12.85 -3.70 13.73
N ALA A 324 -12.87 -3.55 12.41
CA ALA A 324 -11.88 -4.14 11.51
C ALA A 324 -10.47 -3.59 11.78
N GLY A 325 -10.33 -2.28 11.96
CA GLY A 325 -9.07 -1.64 12.30
C GLY A 325 -8.53 -2.12 13.66
N LEU A 326 -9.38 -2.18 14.68
CA LEU A 326 -9.01 -2.69 16.00
C LEU A 326 -8.61 -4.17 15.95
N TYR A 327 -9.36 -4.97 15.18
CA TYR A 327 -9.04 -6.38 14.92
C TYR A 327 -7.66 -6.53 14.30
N MET A 328 -7.33 -5.77 13.25
CA MET A 328 -6.02 -5.84 12.61
C MET A 328 -4.88 -5.41 13.54
N LEU A 329 -5.11 -4.44 14.44
CA LEU A 329 -4.11 -4.02 15.43
C LEU A 329 -3.84 -5.05 16.51
N ARG A 330 -4.85 -5.82 16.92
CA ARG A 330 -4.77 -6.72 18.10
C ARG A 330 -4.69 -8.20 17.76
N ASN A 331 -4.86 -8.58 16.50
CA ASN A 331 -4.82 -9.98 16.07
C ASN A 331 -3.38 -10.53 16.03
N ARG A 332 -3.08 -11.47 16.93
CA ARG A 332 -1.83 -12.25 16.97
C ARG A 332 -2.05 -13.62 16.34
N LEU A 333 -1.06 -14.10 15.59
CA LEU A 333 -1.07 -15.45 15.01
C LEU A 333 0.19 -16.17 15.49
N THR A 334 0.02 -17.36 16.03
CA THR A 334 1.14 -18.23 16.43
C THR A 334 0.98 -19.55 15.71
N LEU A 335 2.02 -19.96 14.99
CA LEU A 335 2.10 -21.21 14.27
C LEU A 335 3.09 -22.11 15.02
N ARG A 336 2.67 -23.31 15.38
CA ARG A 336 3.53 -24.36 15.92
C ARG A 336 3.62 -25.48 14.91
N THR A 337 4.83 -25.88 14.60
CA THR A 337 5.11 -26.92 13.62
C THR A 337 5.84 -28.08 14.28
N ASN A 338 5.33 -29.28 14.06
CA ASN A 338 5.95 -30.56 14.41
C ASN A 338 5.99 -31.43 13.14
N ALA A 339 6.80 -32.47 13.12
CA ALA A 339 6.91 -33.42 12.00
C ALA A 339 5.57 -34.10 11.64
N ARG A 340 4.62 -34.18 12.58
CA ARG A 340 3.30 -34.82 12.36
C ARG A 340 2.13 -33.84 12.24
N GLU A 341 2.22 -32.67 12.86
CA GLU A 341 1.09 -31.75 12.99
C GLU A 341 1.50 -30.28 12.84
N LEU A 342 0.62 -29.51 12.21
CA LEU A 342 0.65 -28.04 12.16
C LEU A 342 -0.47 -27.48 13.02
N THR A 343 -0.11 -26.72 14.04
CA THR A 343 -1.05 -26.04 14.92
C THR A 343 -1.03 -24.54 14.65
N THR A 344 -2.18 -23.98 14.27
CA THR A 344 -2.35 -22.53 14.09
C THR A 344 -3.27 -21.96 15.17
N THR A 345 -2.76 -21.04 15.97
CA THR A 345 -3.50 -20.35 17.02
C THR A 345 -3.66 -18.87 16.68
N ARG A 346 -4.90 -18.39 16.63
CA ARG A 346 -5.20 -16.96 16.48
C ARG A 346 -5.74 -16.42 17.78
N THR A 347 -5.16 -15.33 18.27
CA THR A 347 -5.58 -14.68 19.51
C THR A 347 -6.05 -13.27 19.22
N PHE A 348 -7.28 -12.97 19.64
CA PHE A 348 -7.87 -11.64 19.58
C PHE A 348 -8.50 -11.30 20.93
N LEU A 349 -8.00 -10.25 21.59
CA LEU A 349 -8.60 -9.68 22.80
C LEU A 349 -8.87 -10.73 23.92
N GLY A 350 -7.92 -11.66 24.11
CA GLY A 350 -8.02 -12.76 25.09
C GLY A 350 -8.66 -14.04 24.57
N PHE A 351 -9.43 -13.99 23.47
CA PHE A 351 -9.99 -15.18 22.84
C PHE A 351 -8.96 -15.82 21.92
N SER A 352 -8.55 -17.05 22.24
CA SER A 352 -7.70 -17.86 21.38
C SER A 352 -8.53 -18.89 20.61
N ARG A 353 -8.19 -19.07 19.34
CA ARG A 353 -8.79 -20.11 18.49
C ARG A 353 -7.67 -20.92 17.87
N GLN A 354 -7.58 -22.17 18.28
CA GLN A 354 -6.60 -23.14 17.80
C GLN A 354 -7.18 -24.00 16.68
N ARG A 355 -6.34 -24.37 15.72
CA ARG A 355 -6.60 -25.40 14.71
C ARG A 355 -5.40 -26.31 14.62
N VAL A 356 -5.63 -27.62 14.68
CA VAL A 356 -4.62 -28.66 14.51
C VAL A 356 -4.85 -29.33 13.16
N ILE A 357 -3.78 -29.53 12.39
CA ILE A 357 -3.82 -30.05 11.02
C ILE A 357 -2.75 -31.13 10.89
N PRO A 358 -3.11 -32.38 10.54
CA PRO A 358 -2.12 -33.43 10.29
C PRO A 358 -1.32 -33.14 9.00
N VAL A 359 0.01 -33.27 9.06
CA VAL A 359 0.90 -32.97 7.92
C VAL A 359 0.61 -33.87 6.71
N GLU A 360 0.17 -35.10 6.94
CA GLU A 360 -0.23 -36.07 5.90
C GLU A 360 -1.38 -35.60 4.99
N THR A 361 -2.22 -34.68 5.47
CA THR A 361 -3.34 -34.12 4.72
C THR A 361 -2.91 -32.99 3.78
N ILE A 362 -1.66 -32.53 3.93
CA ILE A 362 -1.10 -31.41 3.16
C ILE A 362 -0.52 -31.97 1.87
N ASP A 363 -0.98 -31.40 0.77
CA ASP A 363 -0.53 -31.70 -0.59
C ASP A 363 0.66 -30.81 -1.00
N GLY A 364 0.72 -29.58 -0.48
CA GLY A 364 1.85 -28.68 -0.70
C GLY A 364 1.71 -27.35 0.04
N MET A 365 2.77 -26.55 0.01
CA MET A 365 2.78 -25.17 0.54
C MET A 365 3.26 -24.20 -0.53
N ALA A 366 2.70 -22.99 -0.53
CA ALA A 366 3.12 -21.90 -1.43
C ALA A 366 2.97 -20.53 -0.77
N GLU A 367 3.81 -19.57 -1.18
CA GLU A 367 3.52 -18.16 -0.96
C GLU A 367 2.44 -17.63 -1.91
N ARG A 368 1.70 -16.62 -1.46
CA ARG A 368 0.68 -15.94 -2.24
C ARG A 368 0.60 -14.47 -1.89
N VAL A 369 0.44 -13.62 -2.89
CA VAL A 369 0.17 -12.19 -2.69
C VAL A 369 -1.26 -12.01 -2.19
N VAL A 370 -1.42 -11.43 -1.00
CA VAL A 370 -2.72 -11.22 -0.34
C VAL A 370 -3.12 -9.75 -0.23
N GLY A 371 -2.14 -8.86 -0.30
CA GLY A 371 -2.35 -7.43 -0.20
C GLY A 371 -1.33 -6.68 -1.05
N ARG A 372 -1.74 -5.51 -1.52
CA ARG A 372 -0.87 -4.54 -2.17
C ARG A 372 -1.18 -3.19 -1.56
N LEU A 373 -0.20 -2.58 -0.91
CA LEU A 373 -0.29 -1.18 -0.48
C LEU A 373 0.52 -0.31 -1.43
N GLY A 374 -0.09 0.72 -1.99
CA GLY A 374 0.55 1.64 -2.93
C GLY A 374 0.42 1.23 -4.40
N GLN A 375 1.10 1.98 -5.27
CA GLN A 375 1.04 1.83 -6.73
C GLN A 375 2.46 1.89 -7.31
N GLY A 376 2.74 1.06 -8.32
CA GLY A 376 4.03 1.03 -9.03
C GLY A 376 5.20 0.59 -8.15
N VAL A 377 6.35 1.25 -8.31
CA VAL A 377 7.62 0.95 -7.60
C VAL A 377 7.53 1.20 -6.09
N HIS A 378 6.57 2.01 -5.65
CA HIS A 378 6.28 2.23 -4.23
C HIS A 378 5.29 1.21 -3.67
N SER A 379 4.88 0.21 -4.46
CA SER A 379 3.96 -0.80 -3.95
C SER A 379 4.68 -1.79 -3.04
N GLU A 380 4.20 -1.89 -1.82
CA GLU A 380 4.58 -2.93 -0.88
C GLU A 380 3.64 -4.13 -1.11
N LEU A 381 4.21 -5.27 -1.52
CA LEU A 381 3.48 -6.52 -1.63
C LEU A 381 3.44 -7.22 -0.27
N GLU A 382 2.24 -7.57 0.16
CA GLU A 382 1.97 -8.36 1.36
C GLU A 382 1.75 -9.82 0.94
N TYR A 383 2.62 -10.70 1.42
CA TYR A 383 2.58 -12.13 1.16
C TYR A 383 1.95 -12.88 2.33
N ALA A 384 1.25 -13.96 2.01
CA ALA A 384 0.81 -14.98 2.94
C ALA A 384 1.41 -16.32 2.53
N VAL A 385 1.63 -17.20 3.51
CA VAL A 385 1.98 -18.60 3.24
C VAL A 385 0.75 -19.45 3.53
N ASP A 386 0.26 -20.12 2.50
CA ASP A 386 -0.92 -20.98 2.55
C ASP A 386 -0.48 -22.46 2.40
N ALA A 387 -1.07 -23.36 3.18
CA ALA A 387 -0.99 -24.81 3.01
C ALA A 387 -2.20 -25.29 2.22
N TYR A 388 -1.95 -26.12 1.19
CA TYR A 388 -2.94 -26.74 0.34
C TYR A 388 -3.18 -28.16 0.83
N LEU A 389 -4.44 -28.49 1.11
CA LEU A 389 -4.86 -29.80 1.58
C LEU A 389 -5.26 -30.68 0.40
N LYS A 390 -5.08 -31.99 0.50
CA LYS A 390 -5.47 -32.98 -0.53
C LYS A 390 -6.96 -32.93 -0.90
N ASP A 391 -7.79 -32.34 -0.04
CA ASP A 391 -9.23 -32.16 -0.23
C ASP A 391 -9.63 -30.91 -1.06
N GLY A 392 -8.65 -30.20 -1.65
CA GLY A 392 -8.90 -29.00 -2.46
C GLY A 392 -9.10 -27.72 -1.64
N ARG A 393 -8.95 -27.77 -0.31
CA ARG A 393 -9.04 -26.62 0.59
C ARG A 393 -7.66 -26.04 0.86
N ARG A 394 -7.59 -24.76 1.21
CA ARG A 394 -6.34 -24.14 1.69
C ARG A 394 -6.50 -23.44 3.04
N ILE A 395 -5.44 -23.50 3.84
CA ILE A 395 -5.35 -22.91 5.18
C ILE A 395 -4.19 -21.93 5.23
N ARG A 396 -4.41 -20.78 5.87
CA ARG A 396 -3.38 -19.74 6.03
C ARG A 396 -2.48 -20.05 7.22
N LEU A 397 -1.20 -20.33 6.94
CA LEU A 397 -0.15 -20.58 7.94
C LEU A 397 0.52 -19.28 8.40
N GLY A 398 0.66 -18.31 7.49
CA GLY A 398 1.27 -17.01 7.75
C GLY A 398 0.57 -15.90 6.96
N ASP A 399 0.54 -14.69 7.51
CA ASP A 399 -0.08 -13.51 6.89
C ASP A 399 0.71 -12.25 7.25
N GLY A 400 0.64 -11.23 6.40
CA GLY A 400 1.31 -9.95 6.62
C GLY A 400 2.83 -9.98 6.49
N ILE A 401 3.36 -10.89 5.67
CA ILE A 401 4.78 -11.02 5.43
C ILE A 401 5.18 -9.99 4.37
N ARG A 402 6.15 -9.13 4.70
CA ARG A 402 6.58 -8.06 3.80
C ARG A 402 7.75 -8.54 2.95
N GLY A 403 7.52 -8.60 1.63
CA GLY A 403 8.52 -8.99 0.66
C GLY A 403 8.64 -10.49 0.42
N GLN A 404 9.00 -10.82 -0.82
CA GLN A 404 9.07 -12.19 -1.32
C GLN A 404 10.11 -13.04 -0.59
N GLN A 405 11.30 -12.49 -0.34
CA GLN A 405 12.40 -13.22 0.29
C GLN A 405 12.07 -13.69 1.72
N GLU A 406 11.28 -12.92 2.50
CA GLU A 406 10.84 -13.35 3.83
C GLU A 406 9.83 -14.49 3.75
N ALA A 407 8.92 -14.45 2.77
CA ALA A 407 7.93 -15.49 2.54
C ALA A 407 8.60 -16.80 2.10
N GLU A 408 9.56 -16.72 1.18
CA GLU A 408 10.36 -17.86 0.72
C GLU A 408 11.18 -18.48 1.86
N ARG A 409 11.80 -17.66 2.74
CA ARG A 409 12.53 -18.17 3.91
C ARG A 409 11.64 -18.89 4.89
N LEU A 410 10.47 -18.31 5.19
CA LEU A 410 9.49 -18.96 6.05
C LEU A 410 9.04 -20.28 5.42
N LEU A 411 8.74 -20.28 4.11
CA LEU A 411 8.38 -21.49 3.38
C LEU A 411 9.48 -22.54 3.46
N GLN A 412 10.75 -22.17 3.26
CA GLN A 412 11.89 -23.08 3.38
C GLN A 412 12.02 -23.65 4.80
N LEU A 413 11.82 -22.82 5.83
CA LEU A 413 11.84 -23.24 7.23
C LEU A 413 10.73 -24.27 7.51
N LEU A 414 9.50 -23.99 7.07
CA LEU A 414 8.37 -24.91 7.22
C LEU A 414 8.58 -26.21 6.45
N ARG A 415 9.17 -26.16 5.25
CA ARG A 415 9.47 -27.35 4.44
C ARG A 415 10.55 -28.21 5.09
N ARG A 416 11.57 -27.60 5.70
CA ARG A 416 12.62 -28.33 6.43
C ARG A 416 12.06 -29.08 7.64
N THR A 417 11.08 -28.51 8.35
CA THR A 417 10.51 -29.13 9.55
C THR A 417 9.40 -30.14 9.26
N THR A 418 8.64 -29.96 8.18
CA THR A 418 7.49 -30.82 7.84
C THR A 418 7.74 -31.80 6.69
N ALA A 419 8.87 -31.70 5.99
CA ALA A 419 9.20 -32.46 4.78
C ALA A 419 8.20 -32.32 3.61
N VAL A 420 7.28 -31.35 3.66
CA VAL A 420 6.28 -31.09 2.62
C VAL A 420 6.93 -30.43 1.40
N THR A 421 6.47 -30.80 0.19
CA THR A 421 6.98 -30.25 -1.07
C THR A 421 6.43 -28.86 -1.36
N HIS A 422 7.23 -28.05 -2.07
CA HIS A 422 6.73 -26.79 -2.63
C HIS A 422 5.86 -27.11 -3.83
N ARG A 423 4.66 -26.54 -3.86
CA ARG A 423 3.75 -26.63 -4.99
C ARG A 423 3.36 -25.20 -5.37
N PRO A 424 3.70 -24.70 -6.58
CA PRO A 424 3.29 -23.36 -7.00
C PRO A 424 1.76 -23.23 -6.96
N ASP A 425 1.25 -22.07 -6.51
CA ASP A 425 -0.18 -21.82 -6.22
C ASP A 425 -1.09 -22.38 -7.35
N PRO A 426 -1.79 -23.49 -7.11
CA PRO A 426 -2.66 -24.07 -8.11
C PRO A 426 -3.91 -23.19 -8.25
N SER A 427 -4.13 -22.63 -9.45
CA SER A 427 -5.35 -21.91 -9.80
C SER A 427 -6.55 -22.85 -9.71
N GLY A 428 -7.20 -22.93 -8.53
CA GLY A 428 -8.34 -23.82 -8.30
C GLY A 428 -8.71 -24.07 -6.83
N TYR A 429 -7.81 -23.84 -5.88
CA TYR A 429 -8.07 -24.14 -4.47
C TYR A 429 -8.87 -23.03 -3.79
N ARG A 430 -9.98 -23.41 -3.13
CA ARG A 430 -10.82 -22.47 -2.39
C ARG A 430 -10.26 -22.28 -0.99
N LEU A 431 -10.12 -21.02 -0.56
CA LEU A 431 -9.80 -20.72 0.85
C LEU A 431 -10.88 -21.39 1.70
N GLN A 432 -10.48 -22.18 2.71
CA GLN A 432 -11.42 -22.74 3.67
C GLN A 432 -11.97 -21.62 4.57
N ARG A 433 -12.78 -20.75 3.99
CA ARG A 433 -13.75 -19.95 4.72
C ARG A 433 -14.82 -20.95 5.15
N ARG A 434 -15.20 -20.95 6.43
CA ARG A 434 -16.49 -21.59 6.76
C ARG A 434 -17.51 -20.99 5.80
N PRO A 435 -18.43 -21.80 5.22
CA PRO A 435 -19.55 -21.22 4.49
C PRO A 435 -20.12 -20.13 5.37
N ALA A 436 -20.25 -18.92 4.81
CA ALA A 436 -20.86 -17.85 5.57
C ALA A 436 -22.21 -18.40 6.04
N PRO A 437 -22.59 -18.19 7.31
CA PRO A 437 -23.84 -18.72 7.82
C PRO A 437 -24.95 -18.31 6.84
N GLY A 438 -25.90 -19.21 6.55
CA GLY A 438 -26.77 -19.12 5.37
C GLY A 438 -27.49 -17.77 5.22
N TRP A 439 -27.73 -17.05 6.31
CA TRP A 439 -28.28 -15.68 6.28
C TRP A 439 -27.39 -14.65 5.54
N VAL A 440 -26.07 -14.83 5.49
CA VAL A 440 -25.13 -13.91 4.83
C VAL A 440 -25.30 -13.93 3.31
N SER A 441 -25.70 -15.06 2.69
CA SER A 441 -25.98 -15.10 1.26
C SER A 441 -27.25 -14.34 0.89
N TRP A 442 -28.12 -14.05 1.85
CA TRP A 442 -29.31 -13.22 1.66
C TRP A 442 -29.04 -11.73 1.77
N LEU A 443 -27.88 -11.31 2.31
CA LEU A 443 -27.55 -9.88 2.48
C LEU A 443 -27.72 -9.06 1.19
N PRO A 444 -27.25 -9.49 0.01
CA PRO A 444 -27.44 -8.70 -1.21
C PRO A 444 -28.91 -8.51 -1.61
N ALA A 445 -29.76 -9.51 -1.35
CA ALA A 445 -31.19 -9.44 -1.62
C ALA A 445 -31.89 -8.53 -0.60
N ILE A 446 -31.53 -8.65 0.67
CA ILE A 446 -32.00 -7.79 1.76
C ILE A 446 -31.61 -6.33 1.49
N PHE A 447 -30.35 -6.05 1.11
CA PHE A 447 -29.90 -4.69 0.77
C PHE A 447 -30.65 -4.12 -0.43
N ARG A 448 -30.95 -4.92 -1.46
CA ARG A 448 -31.76 -4.46 -2.61
C ARG A 448 -33.19 -4.13 -2.20
N LEU A 449 -33.84 -5.01 -1.42
CA LEU A 449 -35.20 -4.80 -0.94
C LEU A 449 -35.30 -3.55 -0.05
N ILE A 450 -34.39 -3.44 0.92
CA ILE A 450 -34.28 -2.26 1.81
C ILE A 450 -34.02 -1.00 0.98
N GLY A 451 -33.12 -1.05 -0.02
CA GLY A 451 -32.85 0.09 -0.90
C GLY A 451 -34.08 0.54 -1.69
N MET A 452 -34.87 -0.40 -2.23
CA MET A 452 -36.12 -0.08 -2.93
C MET A 452 -37.17 0.53 -2.00
N LEU A 453 -37.31 -0.02 -0.78
CA LEU A 453 -38.25 0.51 0.22
C LEU A 453 -37.86 1.92 0.69
N ILE A 454 -36.56 2.16 0.93
CA ILE A 454 -36.05 3.49 1.29
C ILE A 454 -36.29 4.47 0.14
N PHE A 455 -36.04 4.08 -1.11
CA PHE A 455 -36.30 4.94 -2.27
C PHE A 455 -37.77 5.30 -2.42
N GLY A 456 -38.68 4.33 -2.29
CA GLY A 456 -40.12 4.58 -2.31
C GLY A 456 -40.58 5.50 -1.17
N ALA A 457 -40.07 5.29 0.04
CA ALA A 457 -40.34 6.16 1.19
C ALA A 457 -39.77 7.58 0.99
N THR A 458 -38.65 7.72 0.28
CA THR A 458 -38.04 9.04 -0.02
C THR A 458 -38.97 9.86 -0.88
N ILE A 459 -39.50 9.23 -1.94
CA ILE A 459 -40.42 9.88 -2.87
C ILE A 459 -41.72 10.26 -2.16
N ALA A 460 -42.26 9.36 -1.34
CA ALA A 460 -43.47 9.64 -0.56
C ALA A 460 -43.26 10.81 0.41
N ALA A 461 -42.15 10.85 1.14
CA ALA A 461 -41.81 11.94 2.05
C ALA A 461 -41.60 13.27 1.32
N PHE A 462 -40.98 13.25 0.14
CA PHE A 462 -40.85 14.43 -0.71
C PHE A 462 -42.21 14.96 -1.16
N VAL A 463 -43.12 14.08 -1.58
CA VAL A 463 -44.48 14.49 -2.00
C VAL A 463 -45.28 15.09 -0.85
N VAL A 464 -45.15 14.56 0.38
CA VAL A 464 -45.84 15.07 1.57
C VAL A 464 -45.31 16.44 2.03
N ASP A 465 -44.02 16.70 1.90
CA ASP A 465 -43.44 17.97 2.32
C ASP A 465 -43.66 19.12 1.32
N PHE A 466 -43.95 18.83 0.05
CA PHE A 466 -44.07 19.81 -1.04
C PHE A 466 -45.49 19.98 -1.61
N LEU A 467 -46.47 19.25 -1.08
CA LEU A 467 -47.91 19.46 -1.27
C LEU A 467 -48.50 20.09 -0.01
#